data_AF-A0A438JXJ3-F1
#
_entry.id   AF-A0A438JXJ3-F1
#
_cell.length_a   1.000
_cell.length_b   1.000
_cell.length_c   1.000
_cell.angle_alpha   90.00
_cell.angle_beta   90.00
_cell.angle_gamma   90.00
#
_symmetry.space_group_name_H-M   'P 1'
#
loop_
_entity.id
_entity.type
_entity.pdbx_description
1 polymer ?
#
loop_
_entity_poly.entity_id
_entity_poly.type
_entity_poly.pdbx_seq_one_letter_code
_entity_poly.pdbx_strand_id
1 'polypeptide(L)' 'MCCLFLQANLSNANLEGALATGNTSFRGSIITGADFTDVPLREDQREYLCKVADGVNPTTGNATRETLLCN' A
#
# COMPACT_ATOMS: atom_id res chain seq x y z
N MET A 1 8.92 15.39 -7.76
CA MET A 1 8.51 15.39 -6.35
C MET A 1 8.47 13.93 -5.91
N CYS A 2 9.26 13.56 -4.90
CA CYS A 2 9.48 12.16 -4.48
C CYS A 2 8.93 11.97 -3.07
N CYS A 3 8.23 10.87 -2.81
CA CYS A 3 7.62 10.60 -1.52
C CYS A 3 8.32 9.41 -0.85
N LEU A 4 9.09 9.66 0.20
CA LEU A 4 9.68 8.60 1.03
C LEU A 4 8.74 8.34 2.21
N PHE A 5 8.06 7.18 2.22
CA PHE A 5 7.25 6.71 3.35
C PHE A 5 8.07 5.72 4.17
N LEU A 6 9.03 6.25 4.94
CA LEU A 6 9.87 5.46 5.82
C LEU A 6 9.22 5.40 7.21
N GLN A 7 8.90 4.18 7.67
CA GLN A 7 8.26 3.96 8.98
C GLN A 7 6.94 4.73 9.18
N ALA A 8 6.24 5.03 8.08
CA ALA A 8 4.97 5.71 8.15
C ALA A 8 3.88 4.75 8.66
N ASN A 9 2.95 5.27 9.45
CA ASN A 9 1.74 4.53 9.77
C ASN A 9 0.65 4.92 8.75
N LEU A 10 0.34 4.00 7.84
CA LEU A 10 -0.69 4.10 6.81
C LEU A 10 -1.88 3.18 7.13
N SER A 11 -2.06 2.80 8.40
CA SER A 11 -3.17 1.93 8.79
C SER A 11 -4.51 2.57 8.41
N ASN A 12 -5.40 1.80 7.77
CA ASN A 12 -6.70 2.25 7.27
C ASN A 12 -6.65 3.41 6.25
N ALA A 13 -5.47 3.74 5.71
CA ALA A 13 -5.34 4.79 4.72
C ALA A 13 -6.03 4.39 3.41
N ASN A 14 -6.83 5.28 2.85
CA ASN A 14 -7.33 5.14 1.48
C ASN A 14 -6.33 5.81 0.52
N LEU A 15 -5.62 5.01 -0.28
CA LEU A 15 -4.67 5.45 -1.30
C LEU A 15 -5.21 5.21 -2.71
N GLU A 16 -6.51 5.01 -2.87
CA GLU A 16 -7.16 4.76 -4.17
C GLU A 16 -6.74 5.81 -5.21
N GLY A 17 -6.22 5.35 -6.35
CA GLY A 17 -5.74 6.21 -7.44
C GLY A 17 -4.47 7.01 -7.14
N ALA A 18 -3.78 6.76 -6.03
CA ALA A 18 -2.54 7.45 -5.70
C ALA A 18 -1.41 7.09 -6.66
N LEU A 19 -0.61 8.08 -7.05
CA LEU A 19 0.57 7.87 -7.91
C LEU A 19 1.81 7.59 -7.07
N ALA A 20 2.12 6.30 -6.87
CA ALA A 20 3.33 5.83 -6.19
C ALA A 20 4.49 5.57 -7.17
N THR A 21 4.84 6.57 -7.99
CA THR A 21 5.85 6.42 -9.05
C THR A 21 7.25 6.85 -8.61
N GLY A 22 8.26 6.56 -9.44
CA GLY A 22 9.65 7.00 -9.22
C GLY A 22 10.30 6.37 -7.99
N ASN A 23 11.00 7.18 -7.19
CA ASN A 23 11.79 6.70 -6.04
C ASN A 23 10.96 6.50 -4.75
N THR A 24 9.63 6.35 -4.88
CA THR A 24 8.74 6.09 -3.75
C THR A 24 9.16 4.80 -3.06
N SER A 25 9.15 4.79 -1.73
CA SER A 25 9.49 3.60 -0.91
C SER A 25 8.55 3.53 0.28
N PHE A 26 8.03 2.33 0.55
CA PHE A 26 7.15 2.02 1.68
C PHE A 26 7.84 1.14 2.73
N ARG A 27 9.16 0.99 2.65
CA ARG A 27 9.89 0.12 3.58
C ARG A 27 9.68 0.53 5.02
N GLY A 28 9.30 -0.44 5.85
CA GLY A 28 9.03 -0.26 7.27
C GLY A 28 7.69 0.42 7.58
N SER A 29 6.87 0.76 6.58
CA SER A 29 5.55 1.34 6.83
C SER A 29 4.56 0.28 7.32
N ILE A 30 3.67 0.69 8.23
CA ILE A 30 2.53 -0.11 8.69
C ILE A 30 1.37 0.15 7.72
N ILE A 31 0.87 -0.89 7.06
CA ILE A 31 -0.15 -0.77 6.00
C ILE A 31 -1.43 -1.56 6.31
N THR A 32 -1.66 -1.95 7.56
CA THR A 32 -2.80 -2.78 7.93
C THR A 32 -4.13 -2.06 7.61
N GLY A 33 -4.99 -2.70 6.81
CA GLY A 33 -6.25 -2.10 6.36
C GLY A 33 -6.08 -0.94 5.36
N ALA A 34 -4.88 -0.71 4.80
CA ALA A 34 -4.71 0.27 3.74
C ALA A 34 -5.37 -0.21 2.42
N ASP A 35 -5.87 0.73 1.63
CA ASP A 35 -6.46 0.45 0.31
C ASP A 35 -5.52 0.98 -0.78
N PHE A 36 -5.02 0.07 -1.63
CA PHE A 36 -4.11 0.37 -2.75
C PHE A 36 -4.80 0.21 -4.13
N THR A 37 -6.12 0.31 -4.19
CA THR A 37 -6.88 0.19 -5.44
C THR A 37 -6.36 1.19 -6.48
N ASP A 38 -6.08 0.71 -7.69
CA ASP A 38 -5.54 1.51 -8.81
C ASP A 38 -4.24 2.27 -8.50
N VAL A 39 -3.43 1.80 -7.54
CA VAL A 39 -2.09 2.36 -7.25
C VAL A 39 -1.05 1.64 -8.12
N PRO A 40 -0.40 2.33 -9.08
CA PRO A 40 0.67 1.73 -9.87
C PRO A 40 1.91 1.51 -9.01
N LEU A 41 2.15 0.25 -8.63
CA LEU A 41 3.31 -0.20 -7.87
C LEU A 41 4.26 -1.02 -8.76
N ARG A 42 5.56 -0.83 -8.58
CA ARG A 42 6.56 -1.75 -9.13
C ARG A 42 6.43 -3.12 -8.47
N GLU A 43 6.86 -4.15 -9.19
CA GLU A 43 6.82 -5.53 -8.72
C GLU A 43 7.58 -5.75 -7.41
N ASP A 44 8.79 -5.19 -7.27
CA ASP A 44 9.61 -5.28 -6.06
C ASP A 44 8.91 -4.67 -4.82
N GLN A 45 8.18 -3.57 -5.02
CA GLN A 45 7.44 -2.91 -3.95
C GLN A 45 6.20 -3.69 -3.57
N ARG A 46 5.43 -4.15 -4.57
CA ARG A 46 4.24 -4.96 -4.36
C ARG A 46 4.59 -6.25 -3.62
N GLU A 47 5.63 -6.96 -4.03
CA GLU A 47 6.09 -8.18 -3.33
C GLU A 47 6.46 -7.91 -1.87
N TYR A 48 7.15 -6.81 -1.59
CA TYR A 48 7.47 -6.41 -0.22
C TYR A 48 6.20 -6.11 0.59
N LEU A 49 5.29 -5.33 0.02
CA LEU A 49 4.03 -4.97 0.67
C LEU A 49 3.16 -6.21 0.91
N CYS A 50 3.09 -7.14 -0.04
CA CYS A 50 2.36 -8.39 0.10
C CYS A 50 2.86 -9.29 1.24
N LYS A 51 4.11 -9.12 1.70
CA LYS A 51 4.63 -9.86 2.88
C LYS A 51 4.12 -9.29 4.20
N VAL A 52 3.76 -8.01 4.23
CA VAL A 52 3.33 -7.29 5.44
C VAL A 52 1.85 -6.86 5.40
N ALA A 53 1.18 -7.04 4.26
CA ALA A 53 -0.20 -6.67 4.03
C ALA A 53 -1.17 -7.59 4.78
N ASP A 54 -2.04 -6.97 5.57
CA ASP A 54 -3.10 -7.62 6.35
C ASP A 54 -4.25 -6.63 6.59
N GLY A 55 -5.41 -7.15 6.98
CA GLY A 55 -6.59 -6.37 7.34
C GLY A 55 -7.47 -5.95 6.18
N VAL A 56 -8.56 -5.26 6.54
CA VAL A 56 -9.59 -4.75 5.65
C VAL A 56 -9.79 -3.27 5.96
N ASN A 57 -9.87 -2.43 4.93
CA ASN A 57 -10.11 -1.01 5.12
C ASN A 57 -11.53 -0.78 5.64
N PRO A 58 -11.73 -0.09 6.78
CA PRO A 58 -13.06 0.12 7.35
C PRO A 58 -13.93 1.10 6.55
N THR A 59 -13.33 1.91 5.66
CA THR A 59 -14.03 2.91 4.85
C THR A 59 -14.48 2.32 3.51
N THR A 60 -13.60 1.58 2.83
CA THR A 60 -13.90 1.01 1.50
C THR A 60 -14.41 -0.42 1.57
N GLY A 61 -14.09 -1.16 2.63
CA GLY A 61 -14.41 -2.58 2.78
C GLY A 61 -13.48 -3.52 2.02
N ASN A 62 -12.46 -2.99 1.33
CA ASN A 62 -11.54 -3.80 0.55
C ASN A 62 -10.42 -4.40 1.43
N ALA A 63 -10.05 -5.65 1.15
CA ALA A 63 -8.91 -6.29 1.81
C ALA A 63 -7.60 -5.74 1.24
N THR A 64 -6.68 -5.32 2.11
CA THR A 64 -5.40 -4.71 1.69
C THR A 64 -4.63 -5.61 0.72
N ARG A 65 -4.60 -6.92 0.97
CA ARG A 65 -3.94 -7.90 0.10
C ARG A 65 -4.57 -8.00 -1.28
N GLU A 66 -5.89 -7.89 -1.37
CA GLU A 66 -6.63 -7.94 -2.65
C GLU A 66 -6.36 -6.69 -3.46
N THR A 67 -6.39 -5.50 -2.82
CA THR A 67 -6.07 -4.22 -3.50
C THR A 67 -4.63 -4.15 -3.99
N LEU A 68 -3.71 -4.87 -3.33
CA LEU A 68 -2.32 -5.02 -3.76
C LEU A 68 -2.11 -6.10 -4.82
N LEU A 69 -3.16 -6.85 -5.20
CA LEU A 69 -3.10 -7.97 -6.14
C LEU A 69 -2.05 -9.01 -5.72
N CYS A 70 -2.02 -9.35 -4.44
CA CYS A 70 -1.16 -10.40 -3.91
C CYS A 70 -1.69 -11.78 -4.33
N ASN A 71 -0.79 -12.67 -4.78
CA ASN A 71 -1.10 -14.09 -5.02
C ASN A 71 -1.17 -14.88 -3.70
#